data_AF-A0A973I9R4-F1
#
_entry.id   AF-A0A973I9R4-F1
#
_cell.length_a   1.000
_cell.length_b   1.000
_cell.length_c   1.000
_cell.angle_alpha   90.00
_cell.angle_beta   90.00
_cell.angle_gamma   90.00
#
_symmetry.space_group_name_H-M   'P 1'
#
loop_
_entity.id
_entity.type
_entity.pdbx_description
1 polymer ?
#
loop_
_entity_poly.entity_id
_entity_poly.type
_entity_poly.pdbx_seq_one_letter_code
_entity_poly.pdbx_strand_id
1 'polypeptide(L)' 'MTTWQNQPFVIDVSDGDTNAFCMCGLSNNGPFCDGSHRTTNITPKVINFEAENTLYICG' A
#
# COMPACT_ATOMS: atom_id res chain seq x y z
N MET A 1 -4.17 0.43 13.29
CA MET A 1 -3.06 -0.49 12.99
C MET A 1 -3.64 -1.66 12.23
N THR A 2 -3.58 -1.59 10.90
CA THR A 2 -4.14 -2.62 10.02
C THR A 2 -3.05 -3.67 9.82
N THR A 3 -3.29 -4.88 10.31
CA THR A 3 -2.39 -6.02 10.16
C THR A 3 -2.62 -6.70 8.81
N TRP A 4 -1.59 -7.31 8.23
CA TRP A 4 -1.70 -8.12 7.01
C TRP A 4 -2.79 -9.19 7.13
N GLN A 5 -3.45 -9.50 6.01
CA GLN A 5 -4.62 -10.37 5.97
C GLN A 5 -4.63 -11.17 4.67
N ASN A 6 -5.10 -12.41 4.74
CA ASN A 6 -5.19 -13.30 3.56
C ASN A 6 -6.33 -12.94 2.59
N GLN A 7 -6.78 -11.68 2.59
CA GLN A 7 -7.83 -11.14 1.75
C GLN A 7 -7.43 -9.73 1.26
N PRO A 8 -7.85 -9.32 0.06
CA PRO A 8 -7.49 -7.99 -0.45
C PRO A 8 -7.92 -6.86 0.49
N PHE A 9 -7.06 -5.86 0.63
CA PHE A 9 -7.42 -4.59 1.22
C PHE A 9 -8.20 -3.76 0.20
N VAL A 10 -9.37 -3.24 0.62
CA VAL A 10 -10.19 -2.35 -0.18
C VAL A 10 -9.87 -0.92 0.24
N ILE A 11 -9.42 -0.09 -0.70
CA ILE A 11 -9.03 1.29 -0.44
C ILE A 11 -9.69 2.18 -1.48
N ASP A 12 -10.45 3.15 -1.02
CA ASP A 12 -10.97 4.21 -1.86
C ASP A 12 -9.93 5.34 -1.92
N VAL A 13 -9.53 5.71 -3.13
CA VAL A 13 -8.59 6.80 -3.40
C VAL A 13 -9.29 7.91 -4.16
N SER A 14 -8.86 9.15 -3.93
CA SER A 14 -9.40 10.35 -4.59
C SER A 14 -8.48 10.86 -5.69
N ASP A 15 -9.00 11.75 -6.53
CA ASP A 15 -8.18 12.47 -7.51
C ASP A 15 -7.08 13.30 -6.82
N GLY A 16 -5.85 13.16 -7.30
CA GLY A 16 -4.65 13.80 -6.75
C GLY A 16 -4.00 13.05 -5.59
N ASP A 17 -4.57 11.94 -5.10
CA ASP A 17 -3.98 11.19 -4.01
C ASP A 17 -2.72 10.46 -4.46
N THR A 18 -1.67 10.53 -3.64
CA THR A 18 -0.43 9.78 -3.83
C THR A 18 -0.22 8.85 -2.66
N ASN A 19 -0.25 7.55 -2.92
CA ASN A 19 -0.07 6.53 -1.89
C ASN A 19 1.11 5.60 -2.22
N ALA A 20 1.86 5.22 -1.18
CA ALA A 20 2.96 4.27 -1.27
C ALA A 20 2.52 2.92 -0.71
N PHE A 21 2.51 1.89 -1.57
CA PHE A 21 2.11 0.54 -1.20
C PHE A 21 3.31 -0.33 -0.88
N CYS A 22 3.17 -1.13 0.17
CA CYS A 22 4.21 -2.04 0.60
C CYS A 22 4.29 -3.24 -0.36
N MET A 23 5.52 -3.51 -0.82
CA MET A 23 5.84 -4.67 -1.64
C MET A 23 6.74 -5.68 -0.92
N CYS A 24 7.24 -5.34 0.28
CA CYS A 24 8.17 -6.18 1.03
C CYS A 24 7.51 -7.08 2.08
N GLY A 25 6.23 -6.88 2.40
CA GLY A 25 5.49 -7.65 3.41
C GLY A 25 5.89 -7.39 4.86
N LEU A 26 6.85 -6.51 5.13
CA LEU A 26 7.35 -6.22 6.48
C LEU A 26 6.68 -5.02 7.16
N SER A 27 5.78 -4.32 6.45
CA SER A 27 5.15 -3.14 7.03
C SER A 27 4.22 -3.50 8.19
N ASN A 28 4.25 -2.74 9.28
CA ASN A 28 3.27 -2.88 10.36
C ASN A 28 1.96 -2.13 10.06
N ASN A 29 1.89 -1.45 8.92
CA ASN A 29 0.71 -0.72 8.45
C ASN A 29 0.34 -1.15 7.03
N GLY A 30 0.40 -2.48 6.77
CA GLY A 30 -0.07 -3.06 5.52
C GLY A 30 -1.50 -2.61 5.22
N PRO A 31 -1.83 -2.26 3.97
CA PRO A 31 -1.07 -2.43 2.73
C PRO A 31 -0.09 -1.29 2.39
N PHE A 32 0.02 -0.26 3.24
CA PHE A 32 0.85 0.91 2.98
C PHE A 32 2.30 0.67 3.37
N CYS A 33 3.21 1.44 2.78
CA CYS A 33 4.61 1.42 3.14
C CYS A 33 4.87 2.30 4.38
N ASP A 34 5.49 1.74 5.42
CA ASP A 34 5.93 2.44 6.64
C ASP A 34 7.45 2.66 6.71
N GLY A 35 8.19 2.28 5.67
CA GLY A 35 9.66 2.37 5.63
C GLY A 35 10.40 1.11 6.07
N SER A 36 9.69 0.07 6.53
CA SER A 36 10.31 -1.22 6.89
C SER A 36 11.04 -1.90 5.73
N HIS A 37 10.73 -1.53 4.48
CA HIS A 37 11.41 -2.03 3.28
C HIS A 37 12.91 -1.71 3.23
N ARG A 38 13.41 -0.73 4.00
CA ARG A 38 14.83 -0.32 3.98
C ARG A 38 15.81 -1.42 4.43
N THR A 39 15.32 -2.46 5.09
CA THR A 39 16.11 -3.65 5.46
C THR A 39 16.19 -4.67 4.32
N THR A 40 15.51 -4.40 3.19
CA THR A 40 15.40 -5.28 2.02
C THR A 40 15.83 -4.53 0.77
N ASN A 41 16.03 -5.26 -0.33
CA ASN A 41 16.26 -4.68 -1.66
C ASN A 41 14.95 -4.40 -2.43
N ILE A 42 13.80 -4.41 -1.74
CA ILE A 42 12.48 -4.22 -2.34
C ILE A 42 12.06 -2.77 -2.13
N THR A 43 11.61 -2.10 -3.20
CA THR A 43 11.09 -0.74 -3.13
C THR A 43 9.56 -0.73 -3.10
N PRO A 44 8.93 0.19 -2.35
CA PRO A 44 7.49 0.34 -2.34
C PRO A 44 7.00 0.89 -3.69
N LYS A 45 5.77 0.55 -4.05
CA LYS A 45 5.15 1.08 -5.28
C LYS A 45 4.36 2.34 -4.96
N VAL A 46 4.85 3.47 -5.45
CA VAL A 46 4.15 4.77 -5.34
C VAL A 46 3.24 4.92 -6.53
N ILE A 47 1.97 5.21 -6.29
CA ILE A 47 0.97 5.42 -7.33
C ILE A 47 0.29 6.76 -7.06
N ASN A 48 0.22 7.58 -8.11
CA ASN A 48 -0.55 8.81 -8.14
C ASN A 48 -1.88 8.49 -8.81
N PHE A 49 -2.99 8.85 -8.17
CA PHE A 49 -4.33 8.62 -8.68
C PHE A 49 -4.87 9.92 -9.28
N GLU A 50 -5.35 9.85 -10.52
CA GLU A 50 -5.91 10.99 -11.26
C GLU A 50 -7.45 10.92 -11.35
N ALA A 51 -8.06 10.00 -10.60
CA ALA A 51 -9.50 9.83 -10.51
C ALA A 51 -9.87 9.00 -9.28
N GLU A 52 -11.09 9.23 -8.79
CA GLU A 52 -11.69 8.43 -7.71
C GLU A 52 -11.85 6.97 -8.14
N ASN A 53 -11.20 6.06 -7.43
CA ASN A 53 -11.26 4.63 -7.74
C ASN A 53 -11.21 3.80 -6.45
N THR A 54 -11.85 2.63 -6.48
CA THR A 54 -11.68 1.61 -5.44
C THR A 54 -10.59 0.63 -5.86
N LEU A 55 -9.55 0.52 -5.04
CA LEU A 55 -8.42 -0.37 -5.27
C LEU A 55 -8.54 -1.62 -4.40
N TYR A 56 -8.18 -2.75 -5.00
CA TYR A 56 -8.01 -4.02 -4.30
C TYR A 56 -6.52 -4.32 -4.26
N ILE A 57 -5.94 -4.27 -3.06
CA ILE A 57 -4.51 -4.43 -2.85
C ILE A 57 -4.26 -5.75 -2.13
N CYS A 58 -3.20 -6.47 -2.53
CA CYS A 58 -2.80 -7.69 -1.87
C CYS A 58 -2.55 -7.42 -0.38
N GLY A 59 -3.13 -8.26 0.48
CA GLY A 59 -2.85 -8.26 1.91
C GLY A 59 -1.95 -9.40 2.35
#